data_AF-A0AAU3K077-F1
#
_entry.id   AF-A0AAU3K077-F1
#
_cell.length_a   1.000
_cell.length_b   1.000
_cell.length_c   1.000
_cell.angle_alpha   90.00
_cell.angle_beta   90.00
_cell.angle_gamma   90.00
#
_symmetry.space_group_name_H-M   'P 1'
#
loop_
_entity.id
_entity.type
_entity.pdbx_description
1 polymer ?
#
loop_
_entity_poly.entity_id
_entity_poly.type
_entity_poly.pdbx_seq_one_letter_code
_entity_poly.pdbx_strand_id
1 'polypeptide(L)'
;MHEIHSVFEPLAGRRVRDVQVPGFVDRDEEVPRFTPLADSVYLALDEGYLRLDSVGNHGQLAMSLVAGTEPSPALQGEDAEFTLASCGDSFLADSHSEYRITRIRYALNDESVPGSGTVRCAEFEFEKHFVVFADPMYHFGIRLEGVGAYDRWVTDSRDESATFGPTREGVWVPATIT
;
A
#
# COMPACT_ATOMS: atom_id res chain seq x y z
N MET A 1 -21.69 8.15 -7.81
CA MET A 1 -20.22 8.03 -7.81
C MET A 1 -19.83 7.92 -6.35
N HIS A 2 -19.46 6.72 -5.90
CA HIS A 2 -18.97 6.57 -4.52
C HIS A 2 -17.55 7.12 -4.48
N GLU A 3 -17.25 7.96 -3.49
CA GLU A 3 -15.94 8.61 -3.34
C GLU A 3 -15.00 7.68 -2.57
N ILE A 4 -13.69 7.80 -2.81
CA ILE A 4 -12.63 7.05 -2.12
C ILE A 4 -12.66 7.20 -0.59
N HIS A 5 -13.40 8.20 -0.11
CA HIS A 5 -13.61 8.53 1.29
C HIS A 5 -14.17 7.33 2.09
N SER A 6 -14.93 6.41 1.49
CA SER A 6 -15.40 5.21 2.20
C SER A 6 -14.26 4.31 2.71
N VAL A 7 -13.08 4.38 2.10
CA VAL A 7 -11.87 3.65 2.53
C VAL A 7 -11.00 4.50 3.45
N PHE A 8 -10.90 5.81 3.20
CA PHE A 8 -10.01 6.68 3.97
C PHE A 8 -10.60 7.20 5.28
N GLU A 9 -11.89 7.52 5.32
CA GLU A 9 -12.54 8.02 6.54
C GLU A 9 -12.40 7.05 7.72
N PRO A 10 -12.57 5.72 7.56
CA PRO A 10 -12.30 4.77 8.63
C PRO A 10 -10.85 4.76 9.14
N LEU A 11 -9.88 5.26 8.37
CA LEU A 11 -8.48 5.40 8.80
C LEU A 11 -8.28 6.64 9.68
N ALA A 12 -9.24 7.59 9.68
CA ALA A 12 -9.15 8.79 10.48
C ALA A 12 -9.02 8.42 11.96
N GLY A 13 -7.89 8.80 12.54
CA GLY A 13 -7.61 8.60 13.94
C GLY A 13 -7.07 7.22 14.34
N ARG A 14 -6.99 6.26 13.40
CA ARG A 14 -6.28 5.00 13.62
C ARG A 14 -4.78 5.23 13.61
N ARG A 15 -4.06 4.34 14.28
CA ARG A 15 -2.59 4.37 14.27
C ARG A 15 -2.04 3.25 13.41
N VAL A 16 -0.97 3.54 12.69
CA VAL A 16 -0.19 2.58 11.91
C VAL A 16 1.08 2.26 12.68
N ARG A 17 1.31 0.97 12.93
CA ARG A 17 2.46 0.46 13.69
C ARG A 17 3.56 -0.12 12.80
N ASP A 18 3.22 -0.53 11.59
CA ASP A 18 4.16 -1.22 10.71
C ASP A 18 3.72 -1.18 9.25
N VAL A 19 4.67 -1.38 8.35
CA VAL A 19 4.46 -1.65 6.92
C VAL A 19 4.91 -3.08 6.70
N GLN A 20 4.03 -3.96 6.24
CA GLN A 20 4.28 -5.40 6.19
C GLN A 20 4.15 -5.93 4.77
N VAL A 21 5.15 -6.69 4.35
CA VAL A 21 5.17 -7.37 3.05
C VAL A 21 4.98 -8.88 3.28
N PRO A 22 3.92 -9.49 2.75
CA PRO A 22 3.72 -10.92 2.83
C PRO A 22 4.73 -11.67 1.96
N GLY A 23 4.98 -12.91 2.33
CA GLY A 23 5.83 -13.81 1.57
C GLY A 23 5.85 -15.19 2.18
N PHE A 24 6.87 -15.95 1.84
CA PHE A 24 7.10 -17.26 2.42
C PHE A 24 8.57 -17.46 2.76
N VAL A 25 8.83 -18.34 3.74
CA VAL A 25 10.18 -18.80 4.07
C VAL A 25 10.42 -20.14 3.40
N ASP A 26 11.41 -20.18 2.51
CA ASP A 26 11.98 -21.39 1.98
C ASP A 26 13.06 -21.90 2.96
N ARG A 27 12.88 -23.12 3.48
CA ARG A 27 13.79 -23.75 4.44
C ARG A 27 14.60 -24.90 3.85
N ASP A 28 14.47 -25.17 2.56
CA ASP A 28 15.19 -26.26 1.90
C ASP A 28 16.65 -25.87 1.57
N GLU A 29 16.97 -24.58 1.64
CA GLU A 29 18.32 -24.05 1.48
C GLU A 29 19.13 -24.08 2.80
N GLU A 30 20.47 -24.00 2.69
CA GLU A 30 21.37 -23.96 3.86
C GLU A 30 21.05 -22.79 4.81
N VAL A 31 20.61 -21.66 4.25
CA VAL A 31 20.12 -20.49 4.98
C VAL A 31 18.68 -20.25 4.57
N PRO A 32 17.72 -20.24 5.52
CA PRO A 32 16.33 -19.97 5.19
C PRO A 32 16.17 -18.62 4.48
N ARG A 33 15.44 -18.62 3.37
CA ARG A 33 15.23 -17.43 2.53
C ARG A 33 13.79 -16.98 2.61
N PHE A 34 13.58 -15.72 2.97
CA PHE A 34 12.29 -15.06 2.79
C PHE A 34 12.14 -14.61 1.33
N THR A 35 11.04 -15.01 0.69
CA THR A 35 10.67 -14.60 -0.66
C THR A 35 9.40 -13.74 -0.60
N PRO A 36 9.46 -12.44 -0.92
CA PRO A 36 8.29 -11.56 -0.87
C PRO A 36 7.31 -11.88 -1.99
N LEU A 37 6.02 -11.80 -1.66
CA LEU A 37 4.89 -11.82 -2.60
C LEU A 37 4.32 -10.40 -2.65
N ALA A 38 5.01 -9.51 -3.36
CA ALA A 38 4.72 -8.07 -3.33
C ALA A 38 3.43 -7.65 -4.08
N ASP A 39 2.59 -8.59 -4.50
CA ASP A 39 1.24 -8.28 -5.01
C ASP A 39 0.32 -7.67 -3.95
N SER A 40 0.64 -7.89 -2.67
CA SER A 40 -0.06 -7.27 -1.55
C SER A 40 0.93 -6.61 -0.58
N VAL A 41 0.52 -5.52 0.04
CA VAL A 41 1.21 -4.88 1.17
C VAL A 41 0.17 -4.56 2.23
N TYR A 42 0.55 -4.66 3.50
CA TYR A 42 -0.31 -4.31 4.62
C TYR A 42 0.27 -3.13 5.38
N LEU A 43 -0.56 -2.12 5.66
CA LEU A 43 -0.29 -1.21 6.77
C LEU A 43 -0.94 -1.83 8.01
N ALA A 44 -0.12 -2.23 8.97
CA ALA A 44 -0.61 -2.79 10.22
C ALA A 44 -1.16 -1.67 11.10
N LEU A 45 -2.42 -1.79 11.49
CA LEU A 45 -3.12 -0.79 12.28
C LEU A 45 -3.13 -1.19 13.75
N ASP A 46 -3.55 -0.27 14.61
CA ASP A 46 -3.93 -0.53 16.00
C ASP A 46 -5.00 -1.64 16.11
N GLU A 47 -5.89 -1.72 15.11
CA GLU A 47 -6.81 -2.84 14.95
C GLU A 47 -6.90 -3.29 13.47
N GLY A 48 -6.55 -4.53 13.19
CA GLY A 48 -6.55 -5.07 11.82
C GLY A 48 -5.50 -4.41 10.92
N TYR A 49 -5.81 -4.31 9.63
CA TYR A 49 -4.88 -3.89 8.60
C TYR A 49 -5.58 -3.09 7.50
N LEU A 50 -4.85 -2.14 6.89
CA LEU A 50 -5.17 -1.66 5.54
C LEU A 50 -4.37 -2.51 4.56
N ARG A 51 -5.08 -3.35 3.78
CA ARG A 51 -4.51 -4.16 2.71
C ARG A 51 -4.48 -3.33 1.42
N LEU A 52 -3.32 -3.30 0.79
CA LEU A 52 -3.06 -2.72 -0.52
C LEU A 52 -2.80 -3.89 -1.48
N ASP A 53 -3.56 -3.98 -2.57
CA ASP A 53 -3.41 -5.05 -3.57
C ASP A 53 -3.11 -4.46 -4.94
N SER A 54 -2.14 -5.06 -5.63
CA SER A 54 -1.89 -4.86 -7.06
C SER A 54 -2.99 -5.58 -7.85
N VAL A 55 -3.81 -4.82 -8.58
CA VAL A 55 -4.92 -5.36 -9.39
C VAL A 55 -4.88 -4.81 -10.80
N GLY A 56 -5.65 -5.43 -11.71
CA GLY A 56 -5.70 -5.00 -13.11
C GLY A 56 -4.35 -5.16 -13.82
N ASN A 57 -3.70 -6.31 -13.67
CA ASN A 57 -2.35 -6.60 -14.22
C ASN A 57 -1.31 -5.56 -13.82
N HIS A 58 -1.24 -5.25 -12.52
CA HIS A 58 -0.31 -4.27 -11.96
C HIS A 58 -0.61 -2.80 -12.29
N GLY A 59 -1.72 -2.51 -12.98
CA GLY A 59 -2.10 -1.13 -13.33
C GLY A 59 -2.77 -0.33 -12.21
N GLN A 60 -3.33 -1.00 -11.19
CA GLN A 60 -4.14 -0.36 -10.16
C GLN A 60 -3.80 -0.87 -8.75
N LEU A 61 -4.07 -0.03 -7.77
CA LEU A 61 -3.94 -0.29 -6.35
C LEU A 61 -5.34 -0.35 -5.73
N ALA A 62 -5.78 -1.52 -5.30
CA ALA A 62 -7.00 -1.69 -4.53
C ALA A 62 -6.69 -1.61 -3.03
N MET A 63 -7.56 -0.94 -2.28
CA MET A 63 -7.38 -0.72 -0.84
C MET A 63 -8.59 -1.22 -0.06
N SER A 64 -8.35 -2.01 0.97
CA SER A 64 -9.41 -2.55 1.82
C SER A 64 -8.99 -2.69 3.28
N LEU A 65 -9.92 -2.48 4.20
CA LEU A 65 -9.71 -2.80 5.61
C LEU A 65 -10.01 -4.28 5.85
N VAL A 66 -9.08 -4.97 6.49
CA VAL A 66 -9.19 -6.40 6.82
C VAL A 66 -8.85 -6.65 8.28
N ALA A 67 -9.47 -7.66 8.88
CA ALA A 67 -9.23 -8.00 10.29
C ALA A 67 -7.88 -8.70 10.50
N GLY A 68 -7.36 -9.38 9.48
CA GLY A 68 -6.15 -10.20 9.54
C GLY A 68 -5.48 -10.35 8.18
N THR A 69 -4.27 -10.90 8.21
CA THR A 69 -3.53 -11.31 7.01
C THR A 69 -3.88 -12.74 6.66
N GLU A 70 -3.91 -13.05 5.37
CA GLU A 70 -4.16 -14.40 4.87
C GLU A 70 -3.01 -14.81 3.94
N PRO A 71 -2.64 -16.10 3.90
CA PRO A 71 -1.70 -16.59 2.90
C PRO A 71 -2.18 -16.25 1.49
N SER A 72 -1.25 -15.85 0.63
CA SER A 72 -1.55 -15.62 -0.78
C SER A 72 -2.15 -16.89 -1.41
N PRO A 73 -3.17 -16.78 -2.28
CA PRO A 73 -3.64 -17.90 -3.09
C PRO A 73 -2.52 -18.59 -3.86
N ALA A 74 -1.43 -17.88 -4.20
CA ALA A 74 -0.25 -18.43 -4.85
C ALA A 74 0.49 -19.50 -4.01
N LEU A 75 0.26 -19.55 -2.70
CA LEU A 75 0.83 -20.55 -1.80
C LEU A 75 -0.10 -21.73 -1.54
N GLN A 76 -1.31 -21.74 -2.11
CA GLN A 76 -2.26 -22.83 -1.87
C GLN A 76 -1.75 -24.14 -2.48
N GLY A 77 -1.54 -25.14 -1.62
CA GLY A 77 -1.02 -26.46 -2.01
C GLY A 77 0.50 -26.56 -2.00
N GLU A 78 1.20 -25.46 -1.72
CA GLU A 78 2.64 -25.44 -1.49
C GLU A 78 2.94 -25.73 -0.01
N ASP A 79 4.02 -26.44 0.28
CA ASP A 79 4.52 -26.68 1.66
C ASP A 79 5.38 -25.49 2.13
N ALA A 80 4.88 -24.28 1.91
CA ALA A 80 5.59 -23.04 2.16
C ALA A 80 5.11 -22.37 3.46
N GLU A 81 6.05 -21.97 4.32
CA GLU A 81 5.74 -21.23 5.55
C GLU A 81 5.38 -19.78 5.21
N PHE A 82 4.08 -19.45 5.18
CA PHE A 82 3.63 -18.06 5.04
C PHE A 82 4.15 -17.20 6.19
N THR A 83 4.70 -16.03 5.86
CA THR A 83 5.18 -15.07 6.85
C THR A 83 5.04 -13.63 6.37
N LEU A 84 5.27 -12.69 7.28
CA LEU A 84 5.24 -11.24 7.04
C LEU A 84 6.62 -10.66 7.36
N ALA A 85 7.20 -9.96 6.40
CA ALA A 85 8.36 -9.11 6.66
C ALA A 85 7.91 -7.74 7.15
N SER A 86 8.43 -7.30 8.29
CA SER A 86 8.28 -5.92 8.75
C SER A 86 9.25 -5.02 7.98
N CYS A 87 8.70 -3.94 7.43
CA CYS A 87 9.41 -2.89 6.71
C CYS A 87 9.25 -1.53 7.41
N GLY A 88 8.67 -1.50 8.62
CA GLY A 88 8.45 -0.29 9.42
C GLY A 88 9.70 0.59 9.49
N ASP A 89 10.85 0.05 9.89
CA ASP A 89 12.11 0.81 10.02
C ASP A 89 12.60 1.46 8.70
N SER A 90 12.12 1.01 7.55
CA SER A 90 12.50 1.61 6.24
C SER A 90 11.67 2.84 5.90
N PHE A 91 10.48 3.00 6.48
CA PHE A 91 9.52 4.05 6.12
C PHE A 91 9.05 4.89 7.30
N LEU A 92 9.09 4.31 8.49
CA LEU A 92 8.78 4.87 9.80
C LEU A 92 10.10 4.97 10.58
N ALA A 93 10.20 5.88 11.55
CA ALA A 93 11.44 6.03 12.32
C ALA A 93 11.84 4.75 13.09
N ASP A 94 10.86 4.00 13.55
CA ASP A 94 11.04 2.67 14.15
C ASP A 94 9.74 1.85 14.04
N SER A 95 9.87 0.53 14.13
CA SER A 95 8.80 -0.48 14.10
C SER A 95 8.07 -0.70 15.43
N HIS A 96 8.36 0.11 16.46
CA HIS A 96 7.75 0.01 17.79
C HIS A 96 6.80 1.16 18.09
N SER A 97 6.94 2.28 17.39
CA SER A 97 6.13 3.48 17.48
C SER A 97 4.89 3.35 16.60
N GLU A 98 3.87 4.12 16.94
CA GLU A 98 2.61 4.12 16.22
C GLU A 98 2.26 5.54 15.75
N TYR A 99 2.01 5.70 14.46
CA TYR A 99 1.80 7.00 13.83
C TYR A 99 0.43 7.11 13.20
N ARG A 100 -0.23 8.25 13.36
CA ARG A 100 -1.47 8.55 12.63
C ARG A 100 -1.15 8.93 11.20
N ILE A 101 -2.04 8.56 10.26
CA ILE A 101 -2.03 9.10 8.90
C ILE A 101 -2.50 10.55 8.98
N THR A 102 -1.70 11.48 8.46
CA THR A 102 -1.99 12.92 8.43
C THR A 102 -2.49 13.37 7.06
N ARG A 103 -2.14 12.63 6.00
CA ARG A 103 -2.53 12.94 4.62
C ARG A 103 -2.41 11.70 3.74
N ILE A 104 -3.33 11.56 2.77
CA ILE A 104 -3.21 10.57 1.70
C ILE A 104 -3.27 11.32 0.37
N ARG A 105 -2.24 11.21 -0.46
CA ARG A 105 -2.33 11.59 -1.87
C ARG A 105 -2.61 10.34 -2.68
N TYR A 106 -3.32 10.49 -3.78
CA TYR A 106 -3.56 9.37 -4.68
C TYR A 106 -3.75 9.88 -6.10
N ALA A 107 -3.39 9.03 -7.05
CA ALA A 107 -3.62 9.26 -8.45
C ALA A 107 -4.78 8.38 -8.94
N LEU A 108 -5.56 8.88 -9.88
CA LEU A 108 -6.63 8.17 -10.57
C LEU A 108 -6.38 8.20 -12.07
N ASN A 109 -6.83 7.18 -12.78
CA ASN A 109 -6.92 7.17 -14.24
C ASN A 109 -8.31 6.65 -14.68
N ASP A 110 -8.45 6.22 -15.94
CA ASP A 110 -9.75 5.78 -16.48
C ASP A 110 -10.19 4.40 -15.96
N GLU A 111 -9.26 3.60 -15.46
CA GLU A 111 -9.53 2.27 -14.89
C GLU A 111 -9.76 2.31 -13.38
N SER A 112 -9.42 3.42 -12.72
CA SER A 112 -9.62 3.58 -11.29
C SER A 112 -11.11 3.61 -10.93
N VAL A 113 -11.47 2.91 -9.85
CA VAL A 113 -12.83 2.89 -9.29
C VAL A 113 -12.77 3.35 -7.83
N PRO A 114 -12.79 4.68 -7.57
CA PRO A 114 -12.62 5.23 -6.23
C PRO A 114 -13.61 4.67 -5.21
N GLY A 115 -14.85 4.45 -5.62
CA GLY A 115 -15.92 3.93 -4.77
C GLY A 115 -15.68 2.53 -4.21
N SER A 116 -14.79 1.75 -4.83
CA SER A 116 -14.36 0.42 -4.37
C SER A 116 -12.96 0.42 -3.80
N GLY A 117 -12.35 1.58 -3.54
CA GLY A 117 -10.99 1.65 -3.03
C GLY A 117 -9.89 1.51 -4.08
N THR A 118 -10.22 1.57 -5.37
CA THR A 118 -9.25 1.36 -6.45
C THR A 118 -8.73 2.68 -6.99
N VAL A 119 -7.41 2.88 -6.92
CA VAL A 119 -6.68 4.06 -7.39
C VAL A 119 -5.48 3.62 -8.24
N ARG A 120 -4.83 4.53 -8.96
CA ARG A 120 -3.61 4.22 -9.72
C ARG A 120 -2.41 3.97 -8.80
N CYS A 121 -2.22 4.82 -7.80
CA CYS A 121 -1.20 4.70 -6.75
C CYS A 121 -1.57 5.59 -5.56
N ALA A 122 -0.94 5.41 -4.40
CA ALA A 122 -1.19 6.21 -3.21
C ALA A 122 0.09 6.52 -2.41
N GLU A 123 0.16 7.72 -1.84
CA GLU A 123 1.14 8.15 -0.84
C GLU A 123 0.43 8.38 0.49
N PHE A 124 0.89 7.70 1.53
CA PHE A 124 0.46 7.89 2.91
C PHE A 124 1.51 8.70 3.64
N GLU A 125 1.13 9.89 4.12
CA GLU A 125 1.93 10.67 5.05
C GLU A 125 1.45 10.41 6.47
N PHE A 126 2.40 10.25 7.37
CA PHE A 126 2.15 10.02 8.79
C PHE A 126 2.64 11.21 9.63
N GLU A 127 2.32 11.19 10.92
CA GLU A 127 2.93 12.09 11.90
C GLU A 127 4.46 12.12 11.74
N LYS A 128 5.08 13.28 11.99
CA LYS A 128 6.52 13.53 11.77
C LYS A 128 6.97 13.49 10.31
N HIS A 129 6.04 13.53 9.36
CA HIS A 129 6.31 13.55 7.91
C HIS A 129 6.98 12.28 7.38
N PHE A 130 6.77 11.14 8.06
CA PHE A 130 7.10 9.85 7.47
C PHE A 130 6.16 9.59 6.29
N VAL A 131 6.66 8.87 5.28
CA VAL A 131 5.94 8.68 4.03
C VAL A 131 6.13 7.25 3.54
N VAL A 132 5.02 6.65 3.10
CA VAL A 132 4.99 5.42 2.31
C VAL A 132 4.26 5.71 1.01
N PHE A 133 4.95 5.58 -0.11
CA PHE A 133 4.37 5.57 -1.44
C PHE A 133 4.26 4.14 -1.96
N ALA A 134 3.08 3.77 -2.48
CA ALA A 134 2.79 2.46 -3.05
C ALA A 134 2.38 2.60 -4.52
N ASP A 135 3.22 2.08 -5.42
CA ASP A 135 2.94 2.00 -6.86
C ASP A 135 2.81 0.54 -7.30
N PRO A 136 1.64 0.11 -7.81
CA PRO A 136 1.42 -1.26 -8.23
C PRO A 136 2.15 -1.62 -9.53
N MET A 137 2.68 -0.67 -10.31
CA MET A 137 3.18 -0.91 -11.68
C MET A 137 4.61 -1.46 -11.77
N TYR A 138 5.18 -1.96 -10.67
CA TYR A 138 6.49 -2.60 -10.73
C TYR A 138 6.37 -4.05 -11.19
N HIS A 139 7.39 -4.54 -11.88
CA HIS A 139 7.37 -5.85 -12.55
C HIS A 139 7.07 -7.03 -11.61
N PHE A 140 7.30 -6.84 -10.31
CA PHE A 140 7.10 -7.85 -9.28
C PHE A 140 6.01 -7.47 -8.26
N GLY A 141 5.10 -6.55 -8.61
CA GLY A 141 3.99 -6.14 -7.77
C GLY A 141 4.11 -4.69 -7.27
N ILE A 142 3.74 -4.46 -6.02
CA ILE A 142 3.75 -3.13 -5.39
C ILE A 142 5.19 -2.74 -5.05
N ARG A 143 5.64 -1.62 -5.63
CA ARG A 143 6.86 -0.95 -5.22
C ARG A 143 6.57 0.02 -4.09
N LEU A 144 7.30 -0.12 -2.99
CA LEU A 144 7.26 0.79 -1.85
C LEU A 144 8.44 1.76 -1.89
N GLU A 145 8.15 3.04 -1.74
CA GLU A 145 9.16 4.10 -1.67
C GLU A 145 8.81 5.15 -0.62
N GLY A 146 9.80 5.96 -0.23
CA GLY A 146 9.62 7.01 0.76
C GLY A 146 9.42 8.40 0.15
N VAL A 147 9.85 9.41 0.90
CA VAL A 147 9.68 10.84 0.61
C VAL A 147 10.06 11.20 -0.84
N GLY A 148 9.18 11.95 -1.50
CA GLY A 148 9.36 12.50 -2.85
C GLY A 148 9.15 11.49 -3.98
N ALA A 149 8.82 10.22 -3.69
CA ALA A 149 8.53 9.23 -4.72
C ALA A 149 7.26 9.56 -5.51
N TYR A 150 6.19 10.00 -4.84
CA TYR A 150 4.97 10.42 -5.51
C TYR A 150 5.22 11.59 -6.48
N ASP A 151 6.01 12.58 -6.08
CA ASP A 151 6.30 13.74 -6.94
C ASP A 151 7.14 13.36 -8.18
N ARG A 152 8.09 12.43 -8.01
CA ARG A 152 8.82 11.83 -9.15
C ARG A 152 7.84 11.10 -10.08
N TRP A 153 6.98 10.24 -9.51
CA TRP A 153 5.97 9.51 -10.27
C TRP A 153 5.02 10.44 -11.04
N VAL A 154 4.55 11.55 -10.43
CA VAL A 154 3.71 12.55 -11.12
C VAL A 154 4.46 13.23 -12.25
N THR A 155 5.76 13.49 -12.08
CA THR A 155 6.58 14.09 -13.12
C THR A 155 6.73 13.16 -14.32
N ASP A 156 7.00 11.88 -14.07
CA ASP A 156 7.23 10.85 -15.10
C ASP A 156 5.92 10.46 -15.82
N SER A 157 4.81 10.34 -15.09
CA SER A 157 3.51 9.90 -15.63
C SER A 157 2.81 10.93 -16.53
N ARG A 158 3.23 12.19 -16.49
CA ARG A 158 2.71 13.25 -17.38
C ARG A 158 3.04 13.00 -18.86
N ASP A 159 4.06 12.18 -19.14
CA ASP A 159 4.47 11.82 -20.50
C ASP A 159 3.81 10.52 -21.01
N GLU A 160 3.22 9.70 -20.12
CA GLU A 160 2.69 8.35 -20.43
C GLU A 160 1.16 8.29 -20.63
N SER A 161 0.46 9.44 -20.62
CA SER A 161 -1.01 9.55 -20.55
C SER A 161 -1.81 8.90 -21.69
N ALA A 162 -1.15 8.30 -22.68
CA ALA A 162 -1.80 7.75 -23.87
C ALA A 162 -2.43 6.37 -23.64
N THR A 163 -1.89 5.54 -22.74
CA THR A 163 -2.32 4.13 -22.59
C THR A 163 -3.46 3.95 -21.60
N PHE A 164 -3.48 4.70 -20.50
CA PHE A 164 -4.42 4.51 -19.39
C PHE A 164 -5.34 5.72 -19.13
N GLY A 165 -5.34 6.67 -20.06
CA GLY A 165 -6.07 7.93 -19.92
C GLY A 165 -5.35 8.96 -19.06
N PRO A 166 -5.96 10.14 -18.87
CA PRO A 166 -5.36 11.23 -18.11
C PRO A 166 -5.27 10.90 -16.62
N THR A 167 -4.12 11.20 -16.02
CA THR A 167 -3.93 11.09 -14.58
C THR A 167 -4.59 12.26 -13.86
N ARG A 168 -5.36 11.97 -12.81
CA ARG A 168 -6.00 12.96 -11.93
C ARG A 168 -5.52 12.74 -10.50
N GLU A 169 -5.07 13.79 -9.84
CA GLU A 169 -4.61 13.72 -8.46
C GLU A 169 -5.74 14.06 -7.48
N GLY A 170 -5.76 13.37 -6.35
CA GLY A 170 -6.61 13.67 -5.22
C GLY A 170 -5.81 13.70 -3.92
N VAL A 171 -6.34 14.42 -2.94
CA VAL A 171 -5.76 14.51 -1.60
C VAL A 171 -6.87 14.33 -0.59
N TRP A 172 -6.63 13.47 0.38
CA TRP A 172 -7.47 13.32 1.57
C TRP A 172 -6.67 13.71 2.81
N VAL A 173 -7.33 14.43 3.71
CA VAL A 173 -6.78 14.83 5.01
C VAL A 173 -7.85 14.49 6.04
N PRO A 174 -7.53 13.76 7.12
CA PRO A 174 -8.50 13.48 8.16
C PRO A 174 -8.99 14.79 8.78
N ALA A 175 -10.29 14.89 9.05
CA ALA A 175 -10.81 15.99 9.85
C ALA A 175 -10.07 16.03 11.20
N THR A 176 -9.61 17.21 11.61
CA THR A 176 -8.86 17.38 12.86
C THR A 176 -9.64 16.80 14.03
N ILE A 177 -9.09 15.75 14.66
CA ILE A 177 -9.63 15.21 15.90
C ILE A 177 -9.17 16.15 17.01
N THR A 178 -10.00 17.14 17.36
CA THR A 178 -9.85 17.96 18.58
C THR A 178 -9.94 17.13 19.84
#